data_AF-A0A4R5KNA2-F1
#
_entry.id   AF-A0A4R5KNA2-F1
#
_cell.length_a   1.000
_cell.length_b   1.000
_cell.length_c   1.000
_cell.angle_alpha   90.00
_cell.angle_beta   90.00
_cell.angle_gamma   90.00
#
_symmetry.space_group_name_H-M   'P 1'
#
loop_
_entity.id
_entity.type
_entity.pdbx_description
1 polymer ?
#
loop_
_entity_poly.entity_id
_entity_poly.type
_entity_poly.pdbx_seq_one_letter_code
_entity_poly.pdbx_strand_id
1 'polypeptide(L)'
;MNKAQNPANRKNKRVIRRRAAWATLAVLFIAWGGPGANAYWQSLSNSNFGAAKADTVPQGSTPAVSLNGTSATVSWAAVATPRGNAVTGYTVARYSSSTGGTKVAAGGGCAGTVTTLRCTEQNVPDGTWYYAVTPVISLWTGTESTRGAGVLVDTTAPTVSVASISPTPNSAGYNNSSPVTVNLSAVDNPGGSGVASIKYALDGGSTVTVNAATAAVSVKGDGTHTLSYFATDVAGNSSSPQIQTIKIDTIAPSTPTVSVPSYVNSTNKANIPVVGTAEAFASVTVTASDAGSAHTSTQTVTASGTGAWNTSGFDLSGLSDGTVTYSVVARDAAGNASPAANATSTKDTVAPTVTSITMANGKSSGVADKGDTLTIVYSTDMAANTLCSSWSNTTASQTATGTVSISANDNILTVTSGSCTAPMIGSVALNGGYNSSASQARTFAATITWTKATGTLVIALGDNGANGTRGSNVSASSPVYSPAAGAADIAGNPLAGTFTAATASGF
;
A
#
# COMPACT_ATOMS: atom_id res chain seq x y z
N MET A 1 -39.73 28.52 -44.15
CA MET A 1 -40.25 27.41 -44.97
C MET A 1 -41.41 26.77 -44.21
N ASN A 2 -42.63 27.23 -44.52
CA ASN A 2 -43.70 26.44 -45.13
C ASN A 2 -44.12 25.22 -44.29
N LYS A 3 -45.22 25.32 -43.53
CA LYS A 3 -46.64 25.18 -43.96
C LYS A 3 -46.96 23.79 -44.48
N ALA A 4 -47.89 23.13 -43.78
CA ALA A 4 -49.18 22.63 -44.27
C ALA A 4 -49.74 21.61 -43.25
N GLN A 5 -51.02 21.49 -42.94
CA GLN A 5 -52.20 22.32 -43.09
C GLN A 5 -53.32 21.63 -42.29
N ASN A 6 -54.13 22.45 -41.61
CA ASN A 6 -55.52 22.24 -41.15
C ASN A 6 -56.42 21.71 -42.31
N PRO A 7 -57.75 21.38 -42.20
CA PRO A 7 -58.73 21.80 -41.18
C PRO A 7 -59.87 20.77 -40.88
N ALA A 8 -60.80 21.02 -39.96
CA ALA A 8 -62.14 21.58 -40.26
C ALA A 8 -62.92 21.76 -38.93
N ASN A 9 -63.35 22.99 -38.59
CA ASN A 9 -64.68 23.58 -38.88
C ASN A 9 -65.82 22.83 -38.16
N ARG A 10 -66.75 23.45 -37.42
CA ARG A 10 -67.50 24.68 -37.75
C ARG A 10 -68.42 25.03 -36.56
N LYS A 11 -68.47 26.33 -36.18
CA LYS A 11 -69.66 27.23 -36.07
C LYS A 11 -70.92 26.71 -35.32
N ASN A 12 -71.72 27.48 -34.59
CA ASN A 12 -71.87 28.91 -34.30
C ASN A 12 -73.12 29.07 -33.39
N LYS A 13 -73.17 30.18 -32.63
CA LYS A 13 -74.36 31.00 -32.30
C LYS A 13 -75.53 30.36 -31.49
N ARG A 14 -75.86 30.97 -30.35
CA ARG A 14 -76.96 31.97 -30.23
C ARG A 14 -77.11 32.47 -28.78
N VAL A 15 -77.34 33.77 -28.67
CA VAL A 15 -77.73 34.52 -27.47
C VAL A 15 -79.26 34.54 -27.38
N ILE A 16 -79.88 34.20 -26.23
CA ILE A 16 -81.26 34.59 -25.88
C ILE A 16 -81.41 34.92 -24.37
N ARG A 17 -81.62 36.21 -24.13
CA ARG A 17 -82.42 36.97 -23.15
C ARG A 17 -83.13 36.30 -21.93
N ARG A 18 -82.92 36.95 -20.77
CA ARG A 18 -83.87 37.61 -19.82
C ARG A 18 -84.68 36.81 -18.78
N ARG A 19 -84.47 37.24 -17.52
CA ARG A 19 -85.41 37.75 -16.49
C ARG A 19 -85.45 36.98 -15.15
N ALA A 20 -85.44 37.81 -14.10
CA ALA A 20 -85.36 37.51 -12.68
C ALA A 20 -86.70 37.10 -12.07
N ALA A 21 -86.66 36.36 -10.95
CA ALA A 21 -87.52 36.61 -9.79
C ALA A 21 -86.98 35.88 -8.53
N TRP A 22 -87.13 36.60 -7.42
CA TRP A 22 -86.71 36.39 -6.04
C TRP A 22 -87.24 35.13 -5.32
N ALA A 23 -86.47 34.62 -4.35
CA ALA A 23 -86.96 34.26 -3.01
C ALA A 23 -85.79 34.05 -2.01
N THR A 24 -85.76 34.88 -0.97
CA THR A 24 -84.91 34.85 0.23
C THR A 24 -85.49 33.98 1.33
N LEU A 25 -84.66 33.20 2.06
CA LEU A 25 -84.67 33.19 3.53
C LEU A 25 -83.38 32.57 4.11
N ALA A 26 -82.78 33.27 5.05
CA ALA A 26 -81.52 32.95 5.73
C ALA A 26 -81.74 32.15 7.02
N VAL A 27 -80.80 31.26 7.37
CA VAL A 27 -80.42 31.00 8.77
C VAL A 27 -78.90 30.79 8.85
N LEU A 28 -78.26 31.72 9.55
CA LEU A 28 -76.85 31.74 9.96
C LEU A 28 -76.71 30.92 11.25
N PHE A 29 -75.74 30.00 11.35
CA PHE A 29 -75.09 29.72 12.64
C PHE A 29 -73.60 29.42 12.47
N ILE A 30 -72.83 30.31 13.08
CA ILE A 30 -71.40 30.27 13.34
C ILE A 30 -71.14 29.17 14.37
N ALA A 31 -70.31 28.19 14.07
CA ALA A 31 -69.76 27.26 15.05
C ALA A 31 -68.26 27.52 15.21
N TRP A 32 -67.94 28.67 15.80
CA TRP A 32 -66.67 28.88 16.46
C TRP A 32 -66.82 28.27 17.87
N GLY A 33 -66.29 27.07 18.07
CA GLY A 33 -66.21 26.46 19.39
C GLY A 33 -65.17 27.20 20.24
N GLY A 34 -65.55 28.36 20.79
CA GLY A 34 -64.77 29.03 21.82
C GLY A 34 -64.64 28.14 23.06
N PRO A 35 -63.63 28.38 23.93
CA PRO A 35 -63.48 27.63 25.16
C PRO A 35 -64.75 27.77 26.00
N GLY A 36 -65.32 26.64 26.41
CA GLY A 36 -66.49 26.63 27.28
C GLY A 36 -66.21 27.43 28.55
N ALA A 37 -66.89 28.56 28.71
CA ALA A 37 -66.87 29.32 29.95
C ALA A 37 -67.69 28.54 30.98
N ASN A 38 -67.01 27.91 31.94
CA ASN A 38 -67.66 27.34 33.09
C ASN A 38 -68.12 28.48 34.01
N ALA A 39 -69.44 28.68 34.13
CA ALA A 39 -70.02 29.70 35.00
C ALA A 39 -70.39 29.11 36.36
N TYR A 40 -69.90 29.75 37.42
CA TYR A 40 -70.24 29.40 38.80
C TYR A 40 -71.54 30.08 39.25
N TRP A 41 -72.43 29.32 39.89
CA TRP A 41 -73.56 29.86 40.62
C TRP A 41 -73.58 29.30 42.04
N GLN A 42 -73.37 30.17 43.03
CA GLN A 42 -73.71 29.87 44.43
C GLN A 42 -74.93 30.69 44.80
N SER A 43 -75.94 30.04 45.39
CA SER A 43 -77.02 30.78 46.03
C SER A 43 -76.50 31.37 47.34
N LEU A 44 -76.56 32.69 47.49
CA LEU A 44 -76.19 33.40 48.71
C LEU A 44 -77.39 33.62 49.65
N SER A 45 -78.60 33.16 49.29
CA SER A 45 -79.78 33.29 50.15
C SER A 45 -80.93 32.32 49.81
N ASN A 46 -81.80 32.10 50.78
CA ASN A 46 -83.03 31.31 50.72
C ASN A 46 -84.27 32.18 50.37
N SER A 47 -84.06 33.38 49.82
CA SER A 47 -85.14 34.30 49.46
C SER A 47 -85.54 34.19 47.98
N ASN A 48 -86.83 34.35 47.67
CA ASN A 48 -87.43 34.24 46.32
C ASN A 48 -86.98 35.29 45.28
N PHE A 49 -85.93 36.07 45.55
CA PHE A 49 -85.25 36.97 44.59
C PHE A 49 -83.76 36.62 44.53
N GLY A 50 -83.41 35.58 43.78
CA GLY A 50 -82.02 35.14 43.63
C GLY A 50 -81.22 36.12 42.77
N ALA A 51 -80.41 36.98 43.39
CA ALA A 51 -79.32 37.65 42.70
C ALA A 51 -78.20 36.64 42.44
N ALA A 52 -78.32 35.88 41.35
CA ALA A 52 -77.29 34.98 40.90
C ALA A 52 -76.17 35.84 40.27
N LYS A 53 -74.95 35.71 40.78
CA LYS A 53 -73.81 36.53 40.33
C LYS A 53 -72.71 35.59 39.82
N ALA A 54 -72.61 35.42 38.50
CA ALA A 54 -71.61 34.55 37.88
C ALA A 54 -70.18 34.99 38.24
N ASP A 55 -69.32 34.03 38.56
CA ASP A 55 -67.87 34.21 38.73
C ASP A 55 -67.16 33.21 37.81
N THR A 56 -65.94 33.52 37.39
CA THR A 56 -65.17 32.69 36.45
C THR A 56 -63.79 32.38 37.02
N VAL A 57 -63.31 31.16 36.77
CA VAL A 57 -61.92 30.82 37.06
C VAL A 57 -61.05 31.47 35.97
N PRO A 58 -60.12 32.38 36.32
CA PRO A 58 -59.35 33.14 35.35
C PRO A 58 -58.39 32.24 34.56
N GLN A 59 -57.72 32.81 33.56
CA GLN A 59 -56.59 32.14 32.91
C GLN A 59 -55.42 31.99 33.88
N GLY A 60 -54.70 30.87 33.82
CA GLY A 60 -53.46 30.69 34.59
C GLY A 60 -52.33 31.64 34.15
N SER A 61 -51.40 31.96 35.05
CA SER A 61 -50.19 32.71 34.70
C SER A 61 -49.18 31.84 33.95
N THR A 62 -48.44 32.43 33.00
CA THR A 62 -47.35 31.73 32.29
C THR A 62 -46.33 31.18 33.28
N PRO A 63 -46.04 29.87 33.27
CA PRO A 63 -45.07 29.29 34.19
C PRO A 63 -43.63 29.58 33.76
N ALA A 64 -42.74 29.67 34.74
CA ALA A 64 -41.29 29.60 34.57
C ALA A 64 -40.80 28.19 34.88
N VAL A 65 -39.84 27.69 34.09
CA VAL A 65 -39.32 26.33 34.21
C VAL A 65 -37.81 26.37 34.34
N SER A 66 -37.26 25.52 35.21
CA SER A 66 -35.82 25.30 35.38
C SER A 66 -35.53 23.80 35.38
N LEU A 67 -34.41 23.40 34.79
CA LEU A 67 -33.97 22.01 34.73
C LEU A 67 -32.83 21.73 35.71
N ASN A 68 -32.85 20.54 36.29
CA ASN A 68 -31.71 19.92 36.95
C ASN A 68 -31.69 18.43 36.56
N GLY A 69 -30.79 18.05 35.66
CA GLY A 69 -30.86 16.77 34.96
C GLY A 69 -32.19 16.62 34.23
N THR A 70 -32.88 15.49 34.44
CA THR A 70 -34.21 15.20 33.87
C THR A 70 -35.37 15.76 34.69
N SER A 71 -35.10 16.51 35.76
CA SER A 71 -36.14 17.07 36.63
C SER A 71 -36.47 18.51 36.24
N ALA A 72 -37.71 18.73 35.79
CA ALA A 72 -38.24 20.05 35.48
C ALA A 72 -38.98 20.62 36.68
N THR A 73 -38.48 21.73 37.21
CA THR A 73 -39.18 22.48 38.23
C THR A 73 -39.96 23.63 37.61
N VAL A 74 -41.29 23.56 37.75
CA VAL A 74 -42.27 24.48 37.18
C VAL A 74 -42.81 25.37 38.30
N SER A 75 -42.85 26.68 38.08
CA SER A 75 -43.36 27.67 39.04
C SER A 75 -44.22 28.73 38.35
N TRP A 76 -45.22 29.25 39.04
CA TRP A 76 -46.17 30.22 38.47
C TRP A 76 -46.68 31.20 39.53
N ALA A 77 -47.23 32.33 39.08
CA ALA A 77 -47.90 33.29 39.96
C ALA A 77 -49.32 32.82 40.30
N ALA A 78 -49.78 33.17 41.50
CA ALA A 78 -51.16 32.91 41.91
C ALA A 78 -52.14 33.78 41.11
N VAL A 79 -53.29 33.21 40.76
CA VAL A 79 -54.43 33.93 40.18
C VAL A 79 -55.64 33.86 41.12
N ALA A 80 -56.50 34.88 41.06
CA ALA A 80 -57.75 34.95 41.80
C ALA A 80 -58.89 35.30 40.85
N THR A 81 -60.12 34.88 41.18
CA THR A 81 -61.30 35.26 40.40
C THR A 81 -61.45 36.79 40.37
N PRO A 82 -62.23 37.36 39.42
CA PRO A 82 -62.53 38.79 39.40
C PRO A 82 -63.10 39.37 40.72
N ARG A 83 -63.53 38.50 41.66
CA ARG A 83 -64.01 38.87 42.99
C ARG A 83 -63.00 38.67 44.11
N GLY A 84 -61.76 38.31 43.79
CA GLY A 84 -60.69 38.11 44.76
C GLY A 84 -60.67 36.74 45.43
N ASN A 85 -61.47 35.77 44.98
CA ASN A 85 -61.41 34.41 45.51
C ASN A 85 -60.15 33.70 44.99
N ALA A 86 -59.32 33.18 45.90
CA ALA A 86 -58.15 32.39 45.51
C ALA A 86 -58.58 31.07 44.85
N VAL A 87 -57.84 30.65 43.83
CA VAL A 87 -58.04 29.32 43.25
C VAL A 87 -57.53 28.23 44.22
N THR A 88 -58.16 27.05 44.21
CA THR A 88 -57.83 25.98 45.18
C THR A 88 -56.65 25.11 44.73
N GLY A 89 -56.21 25.25 43.49
CA GLY A 89 -55.02 24.57 42.97
C GLY A 89 -54.82 24.79 41.48
N TYR A 90 -53.88 24.04 40.90
CA TYR A 90 -53.53 24.10 39.48
C TYR A 90 -53.27 22.70 38.95
N THR A 91 -53.68 22.43 37.72
CA THR A 91 -53.20 21.25 36.97
C THR A 91 -52.08 21.69 36.05
N VAL A 92 -51.04 20.87 35.92
CA VAL A 92 -49.85 21.17 35.13
C VAL A 92 -49.78 20.22 33.95
N ALA A 93 -49.48 20.75 32.76
CA ALA A 93 -49.30 19.97 31.56
C ALA A 93 -48.06 20.42 30.78
N ARG A 94 -47.47 19.49 30.04
CA ARG A 94 -46.35 19.71 29.13
C ARG A 94 -46.76 19.45 27.68
N TYR A 95 -46.03 20.09 26.77
CA TYR A 95 -46.25 20.05 25.33
C TYR A 95 -44.92 19.98 24.58
N SER A 96 -44.89 19.32 23.42
CA SER A 96 -43.70 19.21 22.56
C SER A 96 -43.49 20.40 21.61
N SER A 97 -44.35 21.41 21.66
CA SER A 97 -44.31 22.61 20.80
C SER A 97 -44.62 23.86 21.61
N SER A 98 -44.19 25.02 21.15
CA SER A 98 -44.54 26.32 21.74
C SER A 98 -46.00 26.72 21.45
N THR A 99 -46.60 26.18 20.39
CA THR A 99 -48.02 26.37 20.02
C THR A 99 -48.63 25.06 19.49
N GLY A 100 -49.90 24.76 19.83
CA GLY A 100 -50.58 23.52 19.41
C GLY A 100 -49.99 22.24 20.02
N GLY A 101 -50.22 21.08 19.40
CA GLY A 101 -49.70 19.79 19.90
C GLY A 101 -50.51 19.18 21.06
N THR A 102 -50.19 17.92 21.38
CA THR A 102 -50.94 17.11 22.34
C THR A 102 -50.63 17.53 23.77
N LYS A 103 -51.69 17.74 24.56
CA LYS A 103 -51.60 17.99 26.01
C LYS A 103 -51.21 16.69 26.72
N VAL A 104 -50.06 16.71 27.41
CA VAL A 104 -49.62 15.61 28.27
C VAL A 104 -49.63 16.10 29.71
N ALA A 105 -50.36 15.42 30.60
CA ALA A 105 -50.35 15.77 32.02
C ALA A 105 -48.94 15.57 32.59
N ALA A 106 -48.44 16.55 33.37
CA ALA A 106 -47.14 16.44 34.01
C ALA A 106 -47.16 15.39 35.13
N GLY A 107 -46.08 14.61 35.25
CA GLY A 107 -45.92 13.58 36.28
C GLY A 107 -45.30 14.08 37.59
N GLY A 108 -44.95 13.14 38.47
CA GLY A 108 -44.24 13.41 39.72
C GLY A 108 -45.00 14.35 40.65
N GLY A 109 -44.29 15.32 41.24
CA GLY A 109 -44.90 16.33 42.12
C GLY A 109 -45.84 17.32 41.40
N CYS A 110 -45.88 17.29 40.06
CA CYS A 110 -46.79 18.08 39.25
C CYS A 110 -48.08 17.32 38.84
N ALA A 111 -48.23 16.06 39.26
CA ALA A 111 -49.37 15.24 38.88
C ALA A 111 -50.66 15.66 39.62
N GLY A 112 -51.79 15.63 38.89
CA GLY A 112 -53.09 15.97 39.44
C GLY A 112 -53.24 17.47 39.76
N THR A 113 -53.94 17.77 40.86
CA THR A 113 -54.13 19.15 41.33
C THR A 113 -53.05 19.52 42.34
N VAL A 114 -52.17 20.44 41.95
CA VAL A 114 -51.11 21.01 42.80
C VAL A 114 -51.65 22.20 43.59
N THR A 115 -51.48 22.20 44.91
CA THR A 115 -51.95 23.28 45.80
C THR A 115 -50.88 24.33 46.12
N THR A 116 -49.62 24.05 45.78
CA THR A 116 -48.50 25.00 45.84
C THR A 116 -48.35 25.77 44.51
N LEU A 117 -47.53 26.82 44.50
CA LEU A 117 -47.21 27.61 43.30
C LEU A 117 -45.96 27.11 42.55
N ARG A 118 -45.47 25.93 42.94
CA ARG A 118 -44.29 25.28 42.38
C ARG A 118 -44.44 23.77 42.54
N CYS A 119 -44.02 23.03 41.53
CA CYS A 119 -43.91 21.58 41.56
C CYS A 119 -42.70 21.12 40.73
N THR A 120 -42.26 19.88 40.95
CA THR A 120 -41.18 19.28 40.18
C THR A 120 -41.69 18.01 39.51
N GLU A 121 -41.57 17.97 38.19
CA GLU A 121 -41.75 16.76 37.40
C GLU A 121 -40.38 16.08 37.26
N GLN A 122 -40.31 14.81 37.67
CA GLN A 122 -39.11 13.98 37.57
C GLN A 122 -39.17 13.12 36.32
N ASN A 123 -38.01 12.71 35.80
CA ASN A 123 -37.91 11.81 34.64
C ASN A 123 -38.67 12.35 33.41
N VAL A 124 -38.53 13.65 33.15
CA VAL A 124 -39.02 14.24 31.90
C VAL A 124 -38.27 13.55 30.74
N PRO A 125 -38.96 12.97 29.74
CA PRO A 125 -38.30 12.33 28.61
C PRO A 125 -37.49 13.33 27.79
N ASP A 126 -36.55 12.81 27.01
CA ASP A 126 -35.76 13.63 26.10
C ASP A 126 -36.65 14.42 25.11
N GLY A 127 -36.23 15.64 24.80
CA GLY A 127 -36.92 16.55 23.91
C GLY A 127 -37.10 17.95 24.49
N THR A 128 -37.66 18.85 23.66
CA THR A 128 -38.02 20.20 24.09
C THR A 128 -39.45 20.22 24.63
N TRP A 129 -39.61 20.62 25.88
CA TRP A 129 -40.89 20.65 26.58
C TRP A 129 -41.30 22.06 26.98
N TYR A 130 -42.57 22.36 26.78
CA TYR A 130 -43.22 23.62 27.14
C TYR A 130 -44.31 23.36 28.16
N TYR A 131 -44.29 24.06 29.28
CA TYR A 131 -45.26 23.86 30.36
C TYR A 131 -46.36 24.91 30.35
N ALA A 132 -47.56 24.50 30.74
CA ALA A 132 -48.69 25.39 31.03
C ALA A 132 -49.43 24.94 32.29
N VAL A 133 -50.12 25.88 32.93
CA VAL A 133 -50.90 25.63 34.14
C VAL A 133 -52.34 26.02 33.93
N THR A 134 -53.27 25.19 34.42
CA THR A 134 -54.71 25.47 34.40
C THR A 134 -55.20 25.60 35.83
N PRO A 135 -55.67 26.79 36.27
CA PRO A 135 -56.19 26.99 37.62
C PRO A 135 -57.48 26.20 37.83
N VAL A 136 -57.68 25.71 39.06
CA VAL A 136 -58.88 24.95 39.44
C VAL A 136 -59.50 25.47 40.74
N ILE A 137 -60.83 25.44 40.80
CA ILE A 137 -61.62 25.65 42.01
C ILE A 137 -62.54 24.45 42.18
N SER A 138 -62.22 23.56 43.12
CA SER A 138 -62.92 22.27 43.27
C SER A 138 -62.94 21.51 41.92
N LEU A 139 -64.11 21.17 41.37
CA LEU A 139 -64.27 20.48 40.09
C LEU A 139 -64.20 21.40 38.85
N TRP A 140 -64.07 22.72 39.03
CA TRP A 140 -64.10 23.70 37.94
C TRP A 140 -62.68 24.05 37.46
N THR A 141 -62.51 24.13 36.14
CA THR A 141 -61.24 24.49 35.50
C THR A 141 -61.37 25.83 34.77
N GLY A 142 -60.35 26.67 34.92
CA GLY A 142 -60.20 27.91 34.15
C GLY A 142 -59.57 27.69 32.79
N THR A 143 -59.25 28.77 32.10
CA THR A 143 -58.48 28.70 30.85
C THR A 143 -57.02 28.39 31.16
N GLU A 144 -56.41 27.53 30.34
CA GLU A 144 -54.98 27.23 30.45
C GLU A 144 -54.12 28.48 30.18
N SER A 145 -53.02 28.61 30.92
CA SER A 145 -52.05 29.68 30.70
C SER A 145 -51.46 29.65 29.29
N THR A 146 -50.85 30.76 28.86
CA THR A 146 -49.82 30.69 27.82
C THR A 146 -48.67 29.80 28.28
N ARG A 147 -47.98 29.16 27.34
CA ARG A 147 -46.86 28.26 27.63
C ARG A 147 -45.62 29.04 28.06
N GLY A 148 -44.87 28.48 29.01
CA GLY A 148 -43.55 28.96 29.40
C GLY A 148 -42.50 28.78 28.31
N ALA A 149 -41.28 29.22 28.59
CA ALA A 149 -40.13 28.94 27.71
C ALA A 149 -39.90 27.42 27.59
N GLY A 150 -39.48 26.98 26.40
CA GLY A 150 -39.13 25.59 26.16
C GLY A 150 -37.87 25.20 26.95
N VAL A 151 -37.89 24.03 27.56
CA VAL A 151 -36.73 23.43 28.22
C VAL A 151 -36.33 22.17 27.47
N LEU A 152 -35.02 22.02 27.20
CA LEU A 152 -34.48 20.84 26.51
C LEU A 152 -33.97 19.85 27.54
N VAL A 153 -34.57 18.66 27.58
CA VAL A 153 -34.03 17.53 28.32
C VAL A 153 -33.32 16.62 27.32
N ASP A 154 -32.10 16.25 27.67
CA ASP A 154 -31.25 15.40 26.84
C ASP A 154 -30.42 14.51 27.77
N THR A 155 -30.59 13.20 27.63
CA THR A 155 -29.86 12.18 28.40
C THR A 155 -28.97 11.32 27.53
N THR A 156 -28.94 11.60 26.22
CA THR A 156 -28.23 10.78 25.24
C THR A 156 -26.86 11.36 25.01
N ALA A 157 -25.81 10.59 25.29
CA ALA A 157 -24.45 11.04 25.03
C ALA A 157 -24.15 11.14 23.52
N PRO A 158 -23.32 12.09 23.09
CA PRO A 158 -22.92 12.20 21.70
C PRO A 158 -22.02 11.01 21.31
N THR A 159 -21.90 10.76 20.01
CA THR A 159 -20.94 9.81 19.44
C THR A 159 -19.71 10.56 18.92
N VAL A 160 -18.53 9.92 18.96
CA VAL A 160 -17.29 10.50 18.41
C VAL A 160 -16.49 9.43 17.66
N SER A 161 -15.92 9.81 16.53
CA SER A 161 -15.13 8.92 15.66
C SER A 161 -13.97 9.65 14.99
N VAL A 162 -13.02 8.87 14.46
CA VAL A 162 -11.98 9.39 13.57
C VAL A 162 -12.60 9.58 12.18
N ALA A 163 -12.69 10.84 11.74
CA ALA A 163 -13.18 11.21 10.41
C ALA A 163 -12.11 10.96 9.33
N SER A 164 -10.84 11.21 9.64
CA SER A 164 -9.72 10.90 8.73
C SER A 164 -8.37 10.94 9.46
N ILE A 165 -7.38 10.27 8.87
CA ILE A 165 -5.96 10.35 9.24
C ILE A 165 -5.20 10.78 7.99
N SER A 166 -4.36 11.82 8.11
CA SER A 166 -3.59 12.36 6.99
C SER A 166 -2.13 12.62 7.39
N PRO A 167 -1.15 12.05 6.70
CA PRO A 167 -1.27 11.13 5.56
C PRO A 167 -2.00 9.82 5.90
N THR A 168 -2.52 9.14 4.88
CA THR A 168 -3.18 7.84 5.07
C THR A 168 -2.11 6.80 5.38
N PRO A 169 -2.25 6.00 6.45
CA PRO A 169 -1.34 4.89 6.71
C PRO A 169 -1.28 3.91 5.52
N ASN A 170 -0.14 3.29 5.31
CA ASN A 170 0.02 2.22 4.32
C ASN A 170 -0.75 0.94 4.75
N SER A 171 -0.71 -0.11 3.93
CA SER A 171 -1.40 -1.39 4.24
C SER A 171 -0.88 -2.10 5.50
N ALA A 172 0.33 -1.79 5.95
CA ALA A 172 0.90 -2.28 7.21
C ALA A 172 0.53 -1.40 8.42
N GLY A 173 -0.21 -0.30 8.20
CA GLY A 173 -0.68 0.62 9.23
C GLY A 173 0.33 1.69 9.65
N TYR A 174 1.39 1.92 8.87
CA TYR A 174 2.44 2.90 9.14
C TYR A 174 2.29 4.17 8.30
N ASN A 175 2.73 5.29 8.87
CA ASN A 175 2.98 6.53 8.15
C ASN A 175 4.48 6.73 8.04
N ASN A 176 4.97 6.94 6.82
CA ASN A 176 6.38 7.23 6.55
C ASN A 176 6.74 8.71 6.62
N SER A 177 5.89 9.50 7.27
CA SER A 177 6.05 10.94 7.38
C SER A 177 5.47 11.44 8.69
N SER A 178 6.05 12.54 9.16
CA SER A 178 5.68 13.24 10.39
C SER A 178 5.58 14.73 10.05
N PRO A 179 4.53 15.44 10.49
CA PRO A 179 3.45 14.99 11.37
C PRO A 179 2.35 14.18 10.67
N VAL A 180 1.61 13.39 11.46
CA VAL A 180 0.31 12.81 11.09
C VAL A 180 -0.81 13.59 11.77
N THR A 181 -1.84 13.95 11.02
CA THR A 181 -3.03 14.66 11.52
C THR A 181 -4.21 13.70 11.65
N VAL A 182 -4.78 13.57 12.85
CA VAL A 182 -6.01 12.82 13.10
C VAL A 182 -7.17 13.80 13.25
N ASN A 183 -8.14 13.71 12.36
CA ASN A 183 -9.35 14.52 12.39
C ASN A 183 -10.46 13.74 13.10
N LEU A 184 -10.95 14.28 14.21
CA LEU A 184 -12.06 13.74 14.99
C LEU A 184 -13.35 14.48 14.62
N SER A 185 -14.47 13.75 14.62
CA SER A 185 -15.81 14.30 14.46
C SER A 185 -16.73 13.70 15.51
N ALA A 186 -17.54 14.55 16.12
CA ALA A 186 -18.58 14.17 17.04
C ALA A 186 -19.95 14.57 16.50
N VAL A 187 -20.95 13.73 16.75
CA VAL A 187 -22.34 13.94 16.33
C VAL A 187 -23.24 13.56 17.48
N ASP A 188 -24.21 14.43 17.72
CA ASP A 188 -25.27 14.21 18.71
C ASP A 188 -26.56 13.70 18.05
N ASN A 189 -27.47 13.11 18.82
CA ASN A 189 -28.72 12.58 18.28
C ASN A 189 -29.64 13.71 17.76
N PRO A 190 -30.52 13.41 16.79
CA PRO A 190 -31.52 14.37 16.35
C PRO A 190 -32.37 14.89 17.52
N GLY A 191 -32.43 16.21 17.68
CA GLY A 191 -33.17 16.86 18.76
C GLY A 191 -32.47 16.84 20.13
N GLY A 192 -31.22 16.34 20.21
CA GLY A 192 -30.36 16.48 21.38
C GLY A 192 -29.84 17.90 21.58
N SER A 193 -29.02 18.08 22.60
CA SER A 193 -28.46 19.37 23.03
C SER A 193 -27.30 19.87 22.16
N GLY A 194 -26.79 19.02 21.27
CA GLY A 194 -25.65 19.30 20.40
C GLY A 194 -24.33 19.05 21.10
N VAL A 195 -23.27 18.85 20.32
CA VAL A 195 -21.93 18.62 20.86
C VAL A 195 -21.35 19.90 21.47
N ALA A 196 -20.94 19.86 22.74
CA ALA A 196 -20.26 20.96 23.40
C ALA A 196 -18.75 20.92 23.20
N SER A 197 -18.13 19.74 23.35
CA SER A 197 -16.68 19.61 23.24
C SER A 197 -16.22 18.20 22.87
N ILE A 198 -15.03 18.14 22.27
CA ILE A 198 -14.20 16.94 22.17
C ILE A 198 -13.02 17.11 23.13
N LYS A 199 -12.74 16.09 23.93
CA LYS A 199 -11.55 16.01 24.77
C LYS A 199 -10.66 14.87 24.29
N TYR A 200 -9.36 15.11 24.23
CA TYR A 200 -8.39 14.09 23.83
C TYR A 200 -7.08 14.18 24.61
N ALA A 201 -6.35 13.07 24.68
CA ALA A 201 -5.01 12.97 25.23
C ALA A 201 -4.14 12.13 24.30
N LEU A 202 -2.96 12.64 23.96
CA LEU A 202 -1.96 11.94 23.14
C LEU A 202 -0.91 11.32 24.07
N ASP A 203 -0.63 10.03 23.90
CA ASP A 203 0.40 9.27 24.61
C ASP A 203 0.32 9.34 26.14
N GLY A 204 -0.91 9.36 26.66
CA GLY A 204 -1.16 9.50 28.10
C GLY A 204 -0.81 10.87 28.67
N GLY A 205 -0.53 11.86 27.82
CA GLY A 205 -0.28 13.24 28.20
C GLY A 205 -1.51 13.97 28.73
N SER A 206 -1.36 15.28 28.95
CA SER A 206 -2.45 16.12 29.47
C SER A 206 -3.64 16.17 28.50
N THR A 207 -4.84 16.13 29.06
CA THR A 207 -6.07 16.25 28.28
C THR A 207 -6.21 17.65 27.69
N VAL A 208 -6.44 17.71 26.39
CA VAL A 208 -6.79 18.92 25.64
C VAL A 208 -8.29 18.95 25.41
N THR A 209 -8.93 20.11 25.58
CA THR A 209 -10.36 20.32 25.32
C THR A 209 -10.53 21.22 24.10
N VAL A 210 -11.34 20.78 23.14
CA VAL A 210 -11.75 21.54 21.96
C VAL A 210 -13.25 21.77 22.04
N ASN A 211 -13.66 23.02 22.19
CA ASN A 211 -15.08 23.41 22.30
C ASN A 211 -15.74 23.48 20.91
N ALA A 212 -15.72 22.36 20.19
CA ALA A 212 -16.32 22.19 18.87
C ALA A 212 -16.67 20.72 18.62
N ALA A 213 -17.52 20.48 17.61
CA ALA A 213 -17.89 19.15 17.15
C ALA A 213 -16.78 18.45 16.32
N THR A 214 -15.68 19.15 16.01
CA THR A 214 -14.53 18.60 15.28
C THR A 214 -13.22 19.03 15.94
N ALA A 215 -12.19 18.19 15.83
CA ALA A 215 -10.85 18.47 16.33
C ALA A 215 -9.78 17.89 15.39
N ALA A 216 -8.69 18.61 15.19
CA ALA A 216 -7.53 18.12 14.45
C ALA A 216 -6.36 17.94 15.42
N VAL A 217 -5.84 16.71 15.51
CA VAL A 217 -4.76 16.34 16.43
C VAL A 217 -3.48 16.08 15.63
N SER A 218 -2.43 16.86 15.87
CA SER A 218 -1.12 16.66 15.24
C SER A 218 -0.26 15.72 16.08
N VAL A 219 0.08 14.56 15.53
CA VAL A 219 0.95 13.54 16.11
C VAL A 219 2.33 13.64 15.44
N LYS A 220 3.40 13.64 16.23
CA LYS A 220 4.77 13.88 15.77
C LYS A 220 5.73 12.89 16.41
N GLY A 221 6.79 12.58 15.67
CA GLY A 221 7.86 11.68 16.09
C GLY A 221 7.61 10.26 15.62
N ASP A 222 8.66 9.46 15.58
CA ASP A 222 8.55 8.04 15.24
C ASP A 222 8.09 7.23 16.46
N GLY A 223 7.43 6.11 16.18
CA GLY A 223 6.93 5.18 17.17
C GLY A 223 5.45 4.86 17.04
N THR A 224 4.94 4.14 18.03
CA THR A 224 3.51 3.86 18.17
C THR A 224 2.93 4.87 19.16
N HIS A 225 2.04 5.72 18.66
CA HIS A 225 1.30 6.70 19.42
C HIS A 225 -0.13 6.24 19.71
N THR A 226 -0.67 6.69 20.84
CA THR A 226 -2.03 6.38 21.28
C THR A 226 -2.81 7.67 21.53
N LEU A 227 -3.92 7.84 20.83
CA LEU A 227 -4.83 8.96 20.99
C LEU A 227 -6.10 8.48 21.69
N SER A 228 -6.30 8.90 22.94
CA SER A 228 -7.57 8.69 23.65
C SER A 228 -8.47 9.91 23.45
N TYR A 229 -9.76 9.71 23.16
CA TYR A 229 -10.69 10.81 22.94
C TYR A 229 -12.15 10.46 23.31
N PHE A 230 -12.91 11.46 23.73
CA PHE A 230 -14.37 11.37 23.98
C PHE A 230 -15.04 12.71 23.70
N ALA A 231 -16.36 12.72 23.56
CA ALA A 231 -17.14 13.95 23.38
C ALA A 231 -18.14 14.15 24.53
N THR A 232 -18.47 15.40 24.79
CA THR A 232 -19.50 15.83 25.75
C THR A 232 -20.48 16.76 25.05
N ASP A 233 -21.78 16.57 25.26
CA ASP A 233 -22.83 17.46 24.75
C ASP A 233 -23.06 18.69 25.64
N VAL A 234 -24.01 19.54 25.28
CA VAL A 234 -24.35 20.75 26.04
C VAL A 234 -25.13 20.43 27.32
N ALA A 235 -25.84 19.31 27.37
CA ALA A 235 -26.52 18.81 28.57
C ALA A 235 -25.58 18.17 29.61
N GLY A 236 -24.32 17.91 29.23
CA GLY A 236 -23.27 17.33 30.06
C GLY A 236 -23.10 15.81 29.93
N ASN A 237 -23.84 15.14 29.04
CA ASN A 237 -23.66 13.72 28.80
C ASN A 237 -22.37 13.48 28.02
N SER A 238 -21.61 12.45 28.38
CA SER A 238 -20.29 12.15 27.80
C SER A 238 -20.25 10.76 27.20
N SER A 239 -19.62 10.65 26.03
CA SER A 239 -19.37 9.37 25.38
C SER A 239 -18.33 8.55 26.16
N SER A 240 -18.33 7.23 25.97
CA SER A 240 -17.22 6.39 26.41
C SER A 240 -15.91 6.80 25.70
N PRO A 241 -14.75 6.78 26.38
CA PRO A 241 -13.46 7.00 25.73
C PRO A 241 -13.17 6.00 24.63
N GLN A 242 -12.67 6.50 23.50
CA GLN A 242 -12.17 5.74 22.36
C GLN A 242 -10.64 5.82 22.31
N ILE A 243 -10.00 4.87 21.63
CA ILE A 243 -8.55 4.84 21.42
C ILE A 243 -8.26 4.66 19.93
N GLN A 244 -7.43 5.55 19.37
CA GLN A 244 -6.84 5.40 18.05
C GLN A 244 -5.33 5.17 18.19
N THR A 245 -4.81 4.15 17.51
CA THR A 245 -3.36 3.92 17.42
C THR A 245 -2.82 4.52 16.12
N ILE A 246 -1.70 5.23 16.20
CA ILE A 246 -1.01 5.83 15.05
C ILE A 246 0.43 5.33 15.07
N LYS A 247 0.89 4.72 13.98
CA LYS A 247 2.28 4.31 13.83
C LYS A 247 2.98 5.23 12.85
N ILE A 248 4.07 5.85 13.29
CA ILE A 248 4.91 6.73 12.48
C ILE A 248 6.30 6.13 12.46
N ASP A 249 6.88 6.04 11.28
CA ASP A 249 8.26 5.63 11.11
C ASP A 249 8.82 6.32 9.86
N THR A 250 9.64 7.34 10.08
CA THR A 250 10.27 8.16 9.05
C THR A 250 11.70 7.74 8.72
N ILE A 251 12.19 6.68 9.37
CA ILE A 251 13.60 6.29 9.29
C ILE A 251 13.79 5.26 8.19
N ALA A 252 14.56 5.63 7.17
CA ALA A 252 14.93 4.68 6.13
C ALA A 252 15.89 3.60 6.64
N PRO A 253 15.80 2.36 6.09
CA PRO A 253 16.82 1.34 6.30
C PRO A 253 18.20 1.83 5.89
N SER A 254 19.24 1.24 6.50
CA SER A 254 20.62 1.38 6.00
C SER A 254 20.74 0.83 4.58
N THR A 255 21.70 1.35 3.80
CA THR A 255 22.04 0.80 2.47
C THR A 255 22.27 -0.72 2.54
N PRO A 256 21.60 -1.53 1.72
CA PRO A 256 21.81 -2.98 1.71
C PRO A 256 23.24 -3.34 1.27
N THR A 257 23.69 -4.54 1.60
CA THR A 257 24.87 -5.12 0.94
C THR A 257 24.43 -5.90 -0.28
N VAL A 258 25.29 -5.99 -1.29
CA VAL A 258 25.04 -6.76 -2.52
C VAL A 258 26.31 -7.42 -2.99
N SER A 259 26.21 -8.68 -3.38
CA SER A 259 27.26 -9.49 -4.00
C SER A 259 26.70 -10.15 -5.25
N VAL A 260 27.44 -10.00 -6.34
CA VAL A 260 27.11 -10.55 -7.66
C VAL A 260 28.29 -11.34 -8.22
N PRO A 261 28.08 -12.34 -9.10
CA PRO A 261 29.16 -12.99 -9.81
C PRO A 261 29.92 -12.00 -10.68
N SER A 262 31.23 -12.20 -10.88
CA SER A 262 32.03 -11.36 -11.77
C SER A 262 31.53 -11.40 -13.21
N TYR A 263 30.98 -12.55 -13.64
CA TYR A 263 30.53 -12.78 -15.00
C TYR A 263 29.09 -13.29 -15.08
N VAL A 264 28.36 -12.78 -16.07
CA VAL A 264 27.08 -13.33 -16.54
C VAL A 264 27.36 -14.02 -17.87
N ASN A 265 27.20 -15.34 -17.92
CA ASN A 265 27.55 -16.16 -19.08
C ASN A 265 26.36 -16.92 -19.65
N SER A 266 26.59 -17.67 -20.72
CA SER A 266 25.55 -18.46 -21.40
C SER A 266 24.82 -19.44 -20.48
N THR A 267 25.46 -19.94 -19.42
CA THR A 267 24.90 -20.93 -18.50
C THR A 267 24.09 -20.28 -17.38
N ASN A 268 24.55 -19.15 -16.82
CA ASN A 268 23.92 -18.54 -15.65
C ASN A 268 22.98 -17.36 -15.97
N LYS A 269 22.94 -16.86 -17.21
CA LYS A 269 22.16 -15.67 -17.57
C LYS A 269 20.67 -15.73 -17.23
N ALA A 270 20.06 -16.92 -17.23
CA ALA A 270 18.65 -17.11 -16.92
C ALA A 270 18.36 -17.20 -15.41
N ASN A 271 19.39 -17.34 -14.58
CA ASN A 271 19.28 -17.50 -13.15
C ASN A 271 20.56 -17.01 -12.47
N ILE A 272 20.81 -15.71 -12.50
CA ILE A 272 21.99 -15.14 -11.86
C ILE A 272 21.77 -15.06 -10.33
N PRO A 273 22.67 -15.63 -9.50
CA PRO A 273 22.55 -15.51 -8.06
C PRO A 273 23.00 -14.12 -7.62
N VAL A 274 22.09 -13.31 -7.11
CA VAL A 274 22.40 -12.03 -6.45
C VAL A 274 22.02 -12.18 -4.99
N VAL A 275 22.95 -11.86 -4.10
CA VAL A 275 22.77 -12.07 -2.65
C VAL A 275 23.21 -10.85 -1.87
N GLY A 276 22.75 -10.73 -0.64
CA GLY A 276 23.19 -9.67 0.24
C GLY A 276 22.48 -9.69 1.58
N THR A 277 22.58 -8.56 2.28
CA THR A 277 21.87 -8.28 3.52
C THR A 277 21.13 -6.95 3.43
N ALA A 278 20.01 -6.84 4.12
CA ALA A 278 19.23 -5.62 4.30
C ALA A 278 18.65 -5.63 5.72
N GLU A 279 17.87 -4.60 6.07
CA GLU A 279 17.06 -4.64 7.28
C GLU A 279 16.16 -5.90 7.29
N ALA A 280 16.00 -6.50 8.46
CA ALA A 280 15.20 -7.71 8.62
C ALA A 280 13.76 -7.48 8.15
N PHE A 281 13.22 -8.42 7.37
CA PHE A 281 11.87 -8.35 6.79
C PHE A 281 11.63 -7.19 5.80
N ALA A 282 12.65 -6.39 5.47
CA ALA A 282 12.52 -5.37 4.44
C ALA A 282 12.30 -6.00 3.06
N SER A 283 11.53 -5.31 2.23
CA SER A 283 11.43 -5.61 0.80
C SER A 283 12.69 -5.12 0.09
N VAL A 284 13.35 -5.97 -0.69
CA VAL A 284 14.58 -5.65 -1.42
C VAL A 284 14.29 -5.73 -2.91
N THR A 285 14.38 -4.60 -3.60
CA THR A 285 14.24 -4.52 -5.05
C THR A 285 15.63 -4.46 -5.69
N VAL A 286 15.92 -5.43 -6.55
CA VAL A 286 17.14 -5.53 -7.35
C VAL A 286 16.79 -5.18 -8.79
N THR A 287 17.45 -4.17 -9.35
CA THR A 287 17.34 -3.79 -10.77
C THR A 287 18.69 -3.93 -11.43
N ALA A 288 18.78 -4.75 -12.47
CA ALA A 288 19.96 -4.89 -13.31
C ALA A 288 19.73 -4.20 -14.66
N SER A 289 20.74 -3.51 -15.19
CA SER A 289 20.68 -2.83 -16.48
C SER A 289 21.97 -3.02 -17.27
N ASP A 290 21.87 -3.01 -18.60
CA ASP A 290 23.05 -2.97 -19.48
C ASP A 290 23.62 -1.54 -19.59
N ALA A 291 24.74 -1.40 -20.32
CA ALA A 291 25.40 -0.12 -20.52
C ALA A 291 24.44 0.90 -21.17
N GLY A 292 24.30 2.07 -20.55
CA GLY A 292 23.34 3.10 -20.99
C GLY A 292 21.88 2.80 -20.63
N SER A 293 21.62 1.72 -19.88
CA SER A 293 20.29 1.31 -19.41
C SER A 293 19.26 1.14 -20.53
N ALA A 294 19.70 0.61 -21.69
CA ALA A 294 18.82 0.33 -22.81
C ALA A 294 17.82 -0.79 -22.46
N HIS A 295 18.26 -1.76 -21.67
CA HIS A 295 17.43 -2.84 -21.15
C HIS A 295 17.57 -2.94 -19.63
N THR A 296 16.50 -3.39 -18.98
CA THR A 296 16.46 -3.57 -17.52
C THR A 296 15.73 -4.85 -17.14
N SER A 297 16.21 -5.53 -16.11
CA SER A 297 15.52 -6.63 -15.42
C SER A 297 15.37 -6.27 -13.94
N THR A 298 14.18 -6.46 -13.37
CA THR A 298 13.91 -6.13 -11.97
C THR A 298 13.25 -7.28 -11.24
N GLN A 299 13.72 -7.58 -10.03
CA GLN A 299 13.12 -8.57 -9.13
C GLN A 299 13.03 -7.98 -7.73
N THR A 300 11.94 -8.30 -7.02
CA THR A 300 11.77 -7.93 -5.60
C THR A 300 11.70 -9.19 -4.76
N VAL A 301 12.45 -9.20 -3.66
CA VAL A 301 12.51 -10.29 -2.67
C VAL A 301 12.31 -9.71 -1.27
N THR A 302 12.18 -10.56 -0.26
CA THR A 302 12.08 -10.13 1.14
C THR A 302 13.29 -10.63 1.91
N ALA A 303 13.92 -9.75 2.67
CA ALA A 303 14.99 -10.14 3.58
C ALA A 303 14.43 -11.01 4.71
N SER A 304 15.17 -12.05 5.08
CA SER A 304 14.83 -12.91 6.21
C SER A 304 14.91 -12.16 7.54
N GLY A 305 14.52 -12.80 8.65
CA GLY A 305 14.60 -12.22 9.99
C GLY A 305 16.04 -11.93 10.46
N THR A 306 17.06 -12.47 9.79
CA THR A 306 18.48 -12.15 10.03
C THR A 306 19.02 -11.09 9.04
N GLY A 307 18.16 -10.57 8.15
CA GLY A 307 18.52 -9.60 7.13
C GLY A 307 19.08 -10.20 5.84
N ALA A 308 19.37 -11.51 5.78
CA ALA A 308 19.88 -12.14 4.57
C ALA A 308 18.80 -12.23 3.48
N TRP A 309 19.17 -11.98 2.22
CA TRP A 309 18.31 -12.11 1.05
C TRP A 309 19.08 -12.68 -0.15
N ASN A 310 18.35 -13.33 -1.06
CA ASN A 310 18.88 -13.80 -2.34
C ASN A 310 17.79 -13.74 -3.41
N THR A 311 18.21 -13.52 -4.66
CA THR A 311 17.34 -13.71 -5.82
C THR A 311 17.17 -15.20 -6.16
N SER A 312 16.12 -15.51 -6.89
CA SER A 312 15.89 -16.84 -7.49
C SER A 312 15.27 -16.66 -8.86
N GLY A 313 15.84 -17.30 -9.89
CA GLY A 313 15.39 -17.16 -11.27
C GLY A 313 15.54 -15.74 -11.81
N PHE A 314 16.55 -14.98 -11.37
CA PHE A 314 16.77 -13.63 -11.87
C PHE A 314 17.36 -13.70 -13.27
N ASP A 315 16.51 -13.45 -14.26
CA ASP A 315 16.83 -13.60 -15.67
C ASP A 315 17.36 -12.29 -16.26
N LEU A 316 18.59 -12.35 -16.76
CA LEU A 316 19.30 -11.29 -17.47
C LEU A 316 19.46 -11.59 -18.96
N SER A 317 18.81 -12.62 -19.49
CA SER A 317 18.92 -13.04 -20.89
C SER A 317 18.63 -11.91 -21.88
N GLY A 318 17.69 -11.02 -21.56
CA GLY A 318 17.31 -9.86 -22.37
C GLY A 318 18.26 -8.65 -22.31
N LEU A 319 19.29 -8.67 -21.45
CA LEU A 319 20.32 -7.62 -21.44
C LEU A 319 21.35 -7.82 -22.54
N SER A 320 22.00 -6.76 -23.01
CA SER A 320 23.13 -6.86 -23.95
C SER A 320 24.40 -7.36 -23.25
N ASP A 321 25.30 -8.00 -24.00
CA ASP A 321 26.65 -8.29 -23.52
C ASP A 321 27.42 -6.97 -23.27
N GLY A 322 28.33 -6.98 -22.29
CA GLY A 322 29.00 -5.78 -21.76
C GLY A 322 28.81 -5.62 -20.25
N THR A 323 29.06 -4.41 -19.74
CA THR A 323 28.88 -4.12 -18.30
C THR A 323 27.40 -4.18 -17.91
N VAL A 324 27.08 -4.99 -16.90
CA VAL A 324 25.78 -5.01 -16.23
C VAL A 324 25.92 -4.29 -14.90
N THR A 325 25.07 -3.30 -14.65
CA THR A 325 25.00 -2.56 -13.39
C THR A 325 23.79 -3.02 -12.60
N TYR A 326 23.97 -3.34 -11.33
CA TYR A 326 22.91 -3.67 -10.39
C TYR A 326 22.69 -2.50 -9.45
N SER A 327 21.44 -2.12 -9.21
CA SER A 327 21.00 -1.18 -8.20
C SER A 327 20.03 -1.88 -7.26
N VAL A 328 20.34 -1.88 -5.96
CA VAL A 328 19.59 -2.58 -4.93
C VAL A 328 19.09 -1.59 -3.89
N VAL A 329 17.77 -1.54 -3.69
CA VAL A 329 17.12 -0.66 -2.72
C VAL A 329 16.27 -1.51 -1.77
N ALA A 330 16.44 -1.30 -0.47
CA ALA A 330 15.60 -1.89 0.56
C ALA A 330 14.48 -0.93 0.96
N ARG A 331 13.31 -1.47 1.30
CA ARG A 331 12.17 -0.73 1.86
C ARG A 331 11.66 -1.42 3.12
N ASP A 332 11.54 -0.67 4.20
CA ASP A 332 11.00 -1.16 5.47
C ASP A 332 9.46 -1.33 5.42
N ALA A 333 8.86 -1.66 6.57
CA ALA A 333 7.42 -1.83 6.71
C ALA A 333 6.62 -0.52 6.59
N ALA A 334 7.24 0.63 6.85
CA ALA A 334 6.65 1.94 6.67
C ALA A 334 6.70 2.42 5.21
N GLY A 335 7.57 1.82 4.40
CA GLY A 335 7.80 2.15 3.00
C GLY A 335 8.95 3.14 2.79
N ASN A 336 9.74 3.46 3.82
CA ASN A 336 10.94 4.26 3.66
C ASN A 336 11.96 3.49 2.82
N ALA A 337 12.66 4.19 1.91
CA ALA A 337 13.64 3.57 1.03
C ALA A 337 15.07 3.84 1.51
N SER A 338 15.90 2.80 1.53
CA SER A 338 17.34 2.95 1.71
C SER A 338 17.97 3.71 0.54
N PRO A 339 19.19 4.25 0.70
CA PRO A 339 20.05 4.52 -0.44
C PRO A 339 20.28 3.25 -1.26
N ALA A 340 20.58 3.42 -2.55
CA ALA A 340 20.88 2.30 -3.44
C ALA A 340 22.29 1.76 -3.21
N ALA A 341 22.42 0.44 -3.12
CA ALA A 341 23.70 -0.26 -3.24
C ALA A 341 23.94 -0.63 -4.71
N ASN A 342 25.16 -0.46 -5.20
CA ASN A 342 25.51 -0.74 -6.59
C ASN A 342 26.57 -1.82 -6.67
N ALA A 343 26.45 -2.69 -7.68
CA ALA A 343 27.45 -3.68 -8.05
C ALA A 343 27.51 -3.84 -9.57
N THR A 344 28.56 -4.47 -10.09
CA THR A 344 28.70 -4.70 -11.52
C THR A 344 29.17 -6.11 -11.83
N SER A 345 28.69 -6.66 -12.94
CA SER A 345 29.23 -7.86 -13.59
C SER A 345 29.62 -7.52 -15.03
N THR A 346 30.48 -8.34 -15.63
CA THR A 346 30.65 -8.35 -17.09
C THR A 346 29.80 -9.46 -17.68
N LYS A 347 28.84 -9.10 -18.52
CA LYS A 347 28.07 -10.08 -19.28
C LYS A 347 28.78 -10.40 -20.58
N ASP A 348 29.02 -11.68 -20.80
CA ASP A 348 29.59 -12.22 -22.03
C ASP A 348 28.96 -13.60 -22.25
N THR A 349 28.11 -13.70 -23.27
CA THR A 349 27.40 -14.93 -23.60
C THR A 349 27.91 -15.58 -24.87
N VAL A 350 28.99 -15.04 -25.45
CA VAL A 350 29.59 -15.50 -26.70
C VAL A 350 30.62 -16.58 -26.40
N ALA A 351 30.38 -17.79 -26.89
CA ALA A 351 31.35 -18.87 -26.76
C ALA A 351 32.65 -18.56 -27.54
N PRO A 352 33.83 -18.92 -26.99
CA PRO A 352 35.07 -18.83 -27.74
C PRO A 352 35.06 -19.76 -28.95
N THR A 353 35.77 -19.37 -30.01
CA THR A 353 36.02 -20.18 -31.20
C THR A 353 37.50 -20.21 -31.50
N VAL A 354 37.96 -21.21 -32.26
CA VAL A 354 39.31 -21.20 -32.83
C VAL A 354 39.27 -20.43 -34.15
N THR A 355 40.20 -19.49 -34.33
CA THR A 355 40.29 -18.65 -35.53
C THR A 355 41.37 -19.13 -36.49
N SER A 356 42.44 -19.72 -35.96
CA SER A 356 43.48 -20.34 -36.79
C SER A 356 44.24 -21.42 -36.04
N ILE A 357 44.75 -22.36 -36.83
CA ILE A 357 45.74 -23.33 -36.40
C ILE A 357 46.85 -23.30 -37.43
N THR A 358 48.07 -23.06 -36.98
CA THR A 358 49.25 -23.05 -37.83
C THR A 358 50.27 -24.01 -37.29
N MET A 359 50.86 -24.80 -38.19
CA MET A 359 52.04 -25.59 -37.87
C MET A 359 53.22 -25.04 -38.65
N ALA A 360 54.33 -24.83 -37.96
CA ALA A 360 55.57 -24.39 -38.57
C ALA A 360 56.66 -25.43 -38.32
N ASN A 361 57.31 -25.87 -39.40
CA ASN A 361 58.48 -26.72 -39.34
C ASN A 361 59.68 -25.94 -38.81
N GLY A 362 60.31 -26.46 -37.76
CA GLY A 362 61.50 -25.90 -37.14
C GLY A 362 62.80 -26.46 -37.73
N LYS A 363 62.74 -27.59 -38.44
CA LYS A 363 63.92 -28.23 -39.03
C LYS A 363 63.58 -29.01 -40.31
N SER A 364 63.21 -30.29 -40.23
CA SER A 364 63.08 -31.15 -41.41
C SER A 364 61.64 -31.19 -41.93
N SER A 365 61.40 -30.62 -43.12
CA SER A 365 60.07 -30.69 -43.75
C SER A 365 59.58 -32.13 -43.97
N GLY A 366 58.30 -32.36 -43.72
CA GLY A 366 57.62 -33.64 -43.78
C GLY A 366 57.82 -34.53 -42.54
N VAL A 367 58.41 -34.02 -41.46
CA VAL A 367 58.78 -34.82 -40.29
C VAL A 367 58.56 -34.04 -39.00
N ALA A 368 57.80 -34.61 -38.07
CA ALA A 368 57.70 -34.07 -36.71
C ALA A 368 59.07 -34.18 -35.99
N ASP A 369 59.73 -33.06 -35.73
CA ASP A 369 61.03 -32.98 -35.07
C ASP A 369 61.18 -31.78 -34.09
N LYS A 370 62.35 -31.71 -33.44
CA LYS A 370 62.64 -30.66 -32.45
C LYS A 370 62.64 -29.29 -33.13
N GLY A 371 61.86 -28.37 -32.58
CA GLY A 371 61.73 -26.99 -33.06
C GLY A 371 60.41 -26.75 -33.79
N ASP A 372 59.68 -27.81 -34.14
CA ASP A 372 58.34 -27.68 -34.70
C ASP A 372 57.39 -27.04 -33.72
N THR A 373 56.49 -26.20 -34.24
CA THR A 373 55.49 -25.53 -33.41
C THR A 373 54.09 -25.74 -33.97
N LEU A 374 53.15 -25.93 -33.06
CA LEU A 374 51.71 -25.88 -33.29
C LEU A 374 51.17 -24.65 -32.56
N THR A 375 50.59 -23.72 -33.29
CA THR A 375 49.96 -22.51 -32.75
C THR A 375 48.45 -22.58 -32.96
N ILE A 376 47.69 -22.45 -31.89
CA ILE A 376 46.24 -22.34 -31.89
C ILE A 376 45.88 -20.91 -31.46
N VAL A 377 45.01 -20.25 -32.22
CA VAL A 377 44.53 -18.90 -31.90
C VAL A 377 43.03 -18.96 -31.62
N TYR A 378 42.62 -18.43 -30.47
CA TYR A 378 41.22 -18.33 -30.08
C TYR A 378 40.65 -16.94 -30.38
N SER A 379 39.34 -16.84 -30.53
CA SER A 379 38.63 -15.59 -30.86
C SER A 379 38.51 -14.62 -29.69
N THR A 380 38.79 -15.08 -28.47
CA THR A 380 38.66 -14.35 -27.22
C THR A 380 39.71 -14.85 -26.22
N ASP A 381 39.84 -14.15 -25.09
CA ASP A 381 40.71 -14.52 -23.98
C ASP A 381 40.19 -15.78 -23.28
N MET A 382 40.98 -16.85 -23.34
CA MET A 382 40.66 -18.11 -22.69
C MET A 382 40.95 -18.04 -21.19
N ALA A 383 40.14 -18.74 -20.39
CA ALA A 383 40.49 -19.00 -19.00
C ALA A 383 41.70 -19.95 -18.98
N ALA A 384 42.90 -19.41 -18.80
CA ALA A 384 44.16 -20.14 -18.80
C ALA A 384 44.15 -21.38 -17.89
N ASN A 385 43.50 -21.29 -16.73
CA ASN A 385 43.35 -22.41 -15.80
C ASN A 385 42.49 -23.58 -16.34
N THR A 386 41.63 -23.32 -17.33
CA THR A 386 40.86 -24.36 -18.04
C THR A 386 41.65 -25.01 -19.18
N LEU A 387 42.69 -24.33 -19.69
CA LEU A 387 43.63 -24.91 -20.66
C LEU A 387 44.74 -25.69 -19.96
N CYS A 388 45.16 -25.25 -18.77
CA CYS A 388 46.13 -25.93 -17.92
C CYS A 388 45.87 -25.56 -16.46
N SER A 389 45.54 -26.55 -15.63
CA SER A 389 45.14 -26.37 -14.23
C SER A 389 46.13 -25.59 -13.34
N SER A 390 47.41 -25.56 -13.69
CA SER A 390 48.45 -24.83 -12.94
C SER A 390 48.60 -23.37 -13.36
N TRP A 391 47.87 -22.91 -14.38
CA TRP A 391 47.93 -21.53 -14.85
C TRP A 391 46.90 -20.62 -14.16
N SER A 392 47.22 -19.33 -14.10
CA SER A 392 46.39 -18.26 -13.55
C SER A 392 45.82 -17.37 -14.66
N ASN A 393 44.56 -16.96 -14.54
CA ASN A 393 43.88 -16.13 -15.56
C ASN A 393 44.37 -14.66 -15.59
N THR A 394 45.21 -14.28 -14.63
CA THR A 394 45.73 -12.90 -14.50
C THR A 394 47.11 -12.72 -15.12
N THR A 395 47.83 -13.81 -15.41
CA THR A 395 49.20 -13.71 -15.93
C THR A 395 49.20 -13.58 -17.45
N ALA A 396 49.93 -12.60 -17.97
CA ALA A 396 49.92 -12.25 -19.41
C ALA A 396 50.45 -13.37 -20.31
N SER A 397 51.47 -14.11 -19.86
CA SER A 397 52.02 -15.27 -20.56
C SER A 397 52.51 -16.30 -19.55
N GLN A 398 52.22 -17.58 -19.81
CA GLN A 398 52.58 -18.68 -18.92
C GLN A 398 53.03 -19.87 -19.74
N THR A 399 54.07 -20.55 -19.25
CA THR A 399 54.67 -21.71 -19.92
C THR A 399 54.62 -22.92 -19.01
N ALA A 400 54.25 -24.06 -19.58
CA ALA A 400 54.30 -25.38 -18.99
C ALA A 400 55.26 -26.27 -19.78
N THR A 401 55.91 -27.21 -19.10
CA THR A 401 56.69 -28.26 -19.73
C THR A 401 55.96 -29.58 -19.61
N GLY A 402 56.04 -30.41 -20.65
CA GLY A 402 55.40 -31.71 -20.65
C GLY A 402 55.91 -32.63 -21.75
N THR A 403 55.13 -33.65 -22.04
CA THR A 403 55.31 -34.54 -23.18
C THR A 403 54.12 -34.47 -24.12
N VAL A 404 54.40 -34.47 -25.41
CA VAL A 404 53.40 -34.58 -26.47
C VAL A 404 53.58 -35.92 -27.16
N SER A 405 52.50 -36.67 -27.31
CA SER A 405 52.47 -37.92 -28.05
C SER A 405 51.79 -37.72 -29.40
N ILE A 406 52.40 -38.23 -30.47
CA ILE A 406 51.79 -38.35 -31.81
C ILE A 406 51.46 -39.82 -32.04
N SER A 407 50.17 -40.15 -32.19
CA SER A 407 49.71 -41.54 -32.35
C SER A 407 50.23 -42.18 -33.65
N ALA A 408 50.40 -43.51 -33.65
CA ALA A 408 50.97 -44.27 -34.76
C ALA A 408 50.09 -44.30 -36.03
N ASN A 409 48.77 -44.42 -35.86
CA ASN A 409 47.84 -44.67 -36.97
C ASN A 409 47.02 -43.42 -37.34
N ASP A 410 46.56 -42.66 -36.35
CA ASP A 410 45.64 -41.54 -36.56
C ASP A 410 46.37 -40.18 -36.64
N ASN A 411 47.70 -40.17 -36.43
CA ASN A 411 48.54 -38.98 -36.37
C ASN A 411 47.94 -37.88 -35.47
N ILE A 412 47.42 -38.28 -34.31
CA ILE A 412 46.81 -37.37 -33.34
C ILE A 412 47.89 -36.91 -32.37
N LEU A 413 48.11 -35.60 -32.33
CA LEU A 413 48.92 -34.90 -31.34
C LEU A 413 48.09 -34.69 -30.08
N THR A 414 48.55 -35.29 -28.98
CA THR A 414 47.92 -35.18 -27.65
C THR A 414 48.98 -34.85 -26.61
N VAL A 415 48.68 -33.89 -25.73
CA VAL A 415 49.51 -33.60 -24.55
C VAL A 415 49.26 -34.71 -23.52
N THR A 416 50.27 -35.52 -23.20
CA THR A 416 50.09 -36.76 -22.42
C THR A 416 50.56 -36.67 -20.98
N SER A 417 51.52 -35.80 -20.66
CA SER A 417 51.99 -35.58 -19.29
C SER A 417 52.66 -34.21 -19.16
N GLY A 418 52.77 -33.67 -17.95
CA GLY A 418 53.46 -32.41 -17.72
C GLY A 418 52.96 -31.67 -16.47
N SER A 419 53.36 -30.42 -16.32
CA SER A 419 52.86 -29.53 -15.26
C SER A 419 51.39 -29.13 -15.43
N CYS A 420 50.75 -29.55 -16.53
CA CYS A 420 49.31 -29.51 -16.74
C CYS A 420 48.73 -30.89 -16.43
N THR A 421 47.89 -31.00 -15.41
CA THR A 421 47.25 -32.29 -15.05
C THR A 421 46.08 -32.58 -15.99
N ALA A 422 46.11 -33.77 -16.63
CA ALA A 422 45.16 -34.25 -17.66
C ALA A 422 45.13 -33.40 -18.98
N PRO A 423 44.74 -33.97 -20.14
CA PRO A 423 44.76 -33.23 -21.41
C PRO A 423 43.64 -32.18 -21.45
N MET A 424 43.90 -31.01 -20.87
CA MET A 424 43.00 -29.84 -20.86
C MET A 424 43.08 -28.99 -22.13
N ILE A 425 44.04 -29.30 -23.01
CA ILE A 425 44.25 -28.62 -24.28
C ILE A 425 43.49 -29.33 -25.41
N GLY A 426 43.18 -30.62 -25.28
CA GLY A 426 42.52 -31.41 -26.31
C GLY A 426 43.52 -32.13 -27.20
N SER A 427 43.15 -32.35 -28.47
CA SER A 427 43.97 -33.07 -29.43
C SER A 427 43.95 -32.41 -30.81
N VAL A 428 45.01 -32.62 -31.59
CA VAL A 428 45.09 -32.18 -32.99
C VAL A 428 45.37 -33.37 -33.88
N ALA A 429 44.40 -33.77 -34.70
CA ALA A 429 44.62 -34.73 -35.78
C ALA A 429 45.42 -34.03 -36.88
N LEU A 430 46.64 -34.48 -37.14
CA LEU A 430 47.53 -33.86 -38.13
C LEU A 430 47.15 -34.20 -39.58
N ASN A 431 46.31 -35.24 -39.77
CA ASN A 431 45.79 -35.71 -41.06
C ASN A 431 46.84 -36.04 -42.14
N GLY A 432 48.12 -36.13 -41.76
CA GLY A 432 49.23 -36.59 -42.60
C GLY A 432 50.09 -37.60 -41.84
N GLY A 433 50.71 -38.54 -42.56
CA GLY A 433 51.51 -39.63 -41.98
C GLY A 433 52.91 -39.22 -41.50
N TYR A 434 53.01 -38.25 -40.58
CA TYR A 434 54.29 -37.74 -40.06
C TYR A 434 55.04 -38.75 -39.18
N ASN A 435 54.39 -39.86 -38.82
CA ASN A 435 54.97 -40.97 -38.07
C ASN A 435 55.15 -42.22 -38.96
N SER A 436 55.87 -42.11 -40.09
CA SER A 436 55.99 -43.26 -41.00
C SER A 436 56.71 -44.43 -40.33
N SER A 437 56.10 -45.62 -40.37
CA SER A 437 56.62 -46.96 -40.02
C SER A 437 56.70 -47.36 -38.53
N ALA A 438 56.28 -46.55 -37.57
CA ALA A 438 56.29 -46.97 -36.17
C ALA A 438 54.99 -47.68 -35.78
N SER A 439 55.05 -48.93 -35.31
CA SER A 439 53.94 -49.61 -34.62
C SER A 439 53.58 -48.98 -33.25
N GLN A 440 54.19 -47.85 -32.91
CA GLN A 440 54.15 -47.20 -31.59
C GLN A 440 54.08 -45.67 -31.73
N ALA A 441 53.44 -45.01 -30.77
CA ALA A 441 53.34 -43.56 -30.71
C ALA A 441 54.72 -42.92 -30.48
N ARG A 442 54.97 -41.73 -31.06
CA ARG A 442 56.19 -40.94 -30.79
C ARG A 442 55.95 -39.96 -29.66
N THR A 443 56.94 -39.76 -28.79
CA THR A 443 56.81 -38.89 -27.62
C THR A 443 57.92 -37.86 -27.56
N PHE A 444 57.54 -36.59 -27.70
CA PHE A 444 58.43 -35.45 -27.64
C PHE A 444 58.34 -34.80 -26.27
N ALA A 445 59.47 -34.35 -25.71
CA ALA A 445 59.40 -33.26 -24.75
C ALA A 445 58.69 -32.06 -25.40
N ALA A 446 57.96 -31.25 -24.66
CA ALA A 446 57.25 -30.11 -25.22
C ALA A 446 57.23 -28.94 -24.25
N THR A 447 57.24 -27.73 -24.80
CA THR A 447 56.90 -26.50 -24.09
C THR A 447 55.56 -25.99 -24.61
N ILE A 448 54.68 -25.63 -23.68
CA ILE A 448 53.31 -25.21 -23.97
C ILE A 448 53.19 -23.81 -23.39
N THR A 449 52.89 -22.81 -24.23
CA THR A 449 52.82 -21.41 -23.80
C THR A 449 51.48 -20.81 -24.16
N TRP A 450 50.76 -20.30 -23.15
CA TRP A 450 49.59 -19.46 -23.33
C TRP A 450 50.00 -17.99 -23.30
N THR A 451 49.51 -17.20 -24.26
CA THR A 451 49.69 -15.75 -24.29
C THR A 451 48.34 -15.06 -24.43
N LYS A 452 47.91 -14.41 -23.36
CA LYS A 452 46.61 -13.73 -23.23
C LYS A 452 46.42 -12.61 -24.26
N ALA A 453 47.44 -11.76 -24.43
CA ALA A 453 47.35 -10.59 -25.30
C ALA A 453 47.04 -10.93 -26.77
N THR A 454 47.46 -12.12 -27.22
CA THR A 454 47.28 -12.60 -28.59
C THR A 454 46.25 -13.72 -28.69
N GLY A 455 45.68 -14.18 -27.57
CA GLY A 455 44.79 -15.34 -27.54
C GLY A 455 45.43 -16.62 -28.10
N THR A 456 46.74 -16.79 -27.93
CA THR A 456 47.50 -17.86 -28.58
C THR A 456 47.98 -18.93 -27.61
N LEU A 457 47.81 -20.19 -27.98
CA LEU A 457 48.43 -21.34 -27.36
C LEU A 457 49.46 -21.95 -28.32
N VAL A 458 50.72 -21.99 -27.90
CA VAL A 458 51.83 -22.51 -28.69
C VAL A 458 52.38 -23.78 -28.03
N ILE A 459 52.43 -24.88 -28.79
CA ILE A 459 53.09 -26.12 -28.41
C ILE A 459 54.35 -26.25 -29.26
N ALA A 460 55.52 -26.16 -28.64
CA ALA A 460 56.80 -26.36 -29.31
C ALA A 460 57.39 -27.74 -28.95
N LEU A 461 57.70 -28.53 -29.98
CA LEU A 461 58.28 -29.86 -29.85
C LEU A 461 59.78 -29.77 -29.50
N GLY A 462 60.15 -30.47 -28.44
CA GLY A 462 61.50 -30.64 -27.93
C GLY A 462 62.13 -31.96 -28.39
N ASP A 463 63.10 -32.46 -27.61
CA ASP A 463 63.81 -33.70 -27.94
C ASP A 463 62.91 -34.95 -27.81
N ASN A 464 63.03 -35.90 -28.74
CA ASN A 464 62.24 -37.15 -28.80
C ASN A 464 62.90 -38.35 -28.08
N GLY A 465 63.92 -38.13 -27.24
CA GLY A 465 64.53 -39.15 -26.36
C GLY A 465 65.19 -40.40 -26.98
N ALA A 466 64.93 -40.76 -28.25
CA ALA A 466 65.50 -41.93 -28.91
C ALA A 466 65.59 -41.72 -30.44
N ASN A 467 66.68 -42.22 -31.02
CA ASN A 467 66.93 -42.30 -32.47
C ASN A 467 65.75 -42.98 -33.19
N GLY A 468 64.87 -42.20 -33.82
CA GLY A 468 63.78 -42.69 -34.64
C GLY A 468 63.99 -42.31 -36.10
N THR A 469 64.01 -43.30 -36.99
CA THR A 469 64.14 -43.15 -38.45
C THR A 469 63.16 -42.12 -39.01
N ARG A 470 63.57 -41.39 -40.05
CA ARG A 470 62.80 -40.32 -40.71
C ARG A 470 61.46 -40.83 -41.24
N GLY A 471 60.43 -40.02 -41.04
CA GLY A 471 59.19 -40.08 -41.81
C GLY A 471 59.47 -40.06 -43.32
N SER A 472 58.81 -40.87 -44.14
CA SER A 472 58.75 -40.63 -45.59
C SER A 472 57.90 -39.39 -45.87
N ASN A 473 58.34 -38.50 -46.76
CA ASN A 473 57.60 -37.31 -47.22
C ASN A 473 56.14 -37.66 -47.51
N VAL A 474 55.24 -37.22 -46.65
CA VAL A 474 53.78 -37.35 -46.83
C VAL A 474 53.21 -36.04 -47.33
N SER A 475 52.15 -36.13 -48.13
CA SER A 475 51.39 -34.96 -48.56
C SER A 475 50.80 -34.27 -47.33
N ALA A 476 51.11 -32.99 -47.17
CA ALA A 476 50.55 -32.18 -46.11
C ALA A 476 49.02 -32.15 -46.21
N SER A 477 48.35 -32.29 -45.06
CA SER A 477 46.90 -32.17 -44.93
C SER A 477 46.54 -31.19 -43.83
N SER A 478 45.32 -30.66 -43.86
CA SER A 478 44.84 -29.69 -42.89
C SER A 478 44.61 -30.35 -41.53
N PRO A 479 45.27 -29.88 -40.44
CA PRO A 479 45.00 -30.41 -39.11
C PRO A 479 43.58 -30.10 -38.62
N VAL A 480 43.06 -30.98 -37.75
CA VAL A 480 41.77 -30.82 -37.07
C VAL A 480 41.99 -30.80 -35.57
N TYR A 481 41.68 -29.68 -34.92
CA TYR A 481 41.70 -29.57 -33.46
C TYR A 481 40.36 -29.96 -32.85
N SER A 482 40.44 -30.79 -31.82
CA SER A 482 39.33 -31.13 -30.93
C SER A 482 39.67 -30.61 -29.54
N PRO A 483 38.99 -29.55 -29.05
CA PRO A 483 39.25 -29.01 -27.72
C PRO A 483 38.92 -30.02 -26.62
N ALA A 484 39.62 -29.93 -25.49
CA ALA A 484 39.26 -30.72 -24.31
C ALA A 484 37.91 -30.29 -23.74
N ALA A 485 37.22 -31.23 -23.11
CA ALA A 485 36.04 -30.92 -22.32
C ALA A 485 36.43 -29.98 -21.15
N GLY A 486 35.68 -28.89 -21.00
CA GLY A 486 35.88 -27.92 -19.92
C GLY A 486 36.76 -26.72 -20.28
N ALA A 487 37.38 -26.69 -21.46
CA ALA A 487 38.03 -25.47 -21.95
C ALA A 487 36.98 -24.36 -22.14
N ALA A 488 37.24 -23.17 -21.61
CA ALA A 488 36.29 -22.06 -21.64
C ALA A 488 37.00 -20.70 -21.72
N ASP A 489 36.26 -19.67 -22.11
CA ASP A 489 36.72 -18.29 -22.01
C ASP A 489 36.79 -17.80 -20.56
N ILE A 490 37.27 -16.57 -20.36
CA ILE A 490 37.35 -15.96 -19.03
C ILE A 490 35.98 -15.79 -18.33
N ALA A 491 34.89 -15.68 -19.09
CA ALA A 491 33.53 -15.60 -18.58
C ALA A 491 32.93 -16.98 -18.26
N GLY A 492 33.59 -18.06 -18.67
CA GLY A 492 33.18 -19.43 -18.48
C GLY A 492 32.28 -19.98 -19.58
N ASN A 493 32.19 -19.32 -20.75
CA ASN A 493 31.51 -19.92 -21.90
C ASN A 493 32.38 -21.05 -22.48
N PRO A 494 31.81 -22.25 -22.70
CA PRO A 494 32.59 -23.39 -23.13
C PRO A 494 33.06 -23.24 -24.58
N LEU A 495 34.32 -23.59 -24.83
CA LEU A 495 34.85 -23.80 -26.18
C LEU A 495 34.26 -25.10 -26.74
N ALA A 496 33.56 -24.99 -27.86
CA ALA A 496 32.89 -26.12 -28.49
C ALA A 496 33.24 -26.23 -29.99
N GLY A 497 33.05 -27.43 -30.52
CA GLY A 497 33.27 -27.75 -31.92
C GLY A 497 34.72 -28.11 -32.24
N THR A 498 34.89 -28.86 -33.32
CA THR A 498 36.19 -29.11 -33.91
C THR A 498 36.53 -28.00 -34.90
N PHE A 499 37.81 -27.74 -35.09
CA PHE A 499 38.28 -26.75 -36.06
C PHE A 499 39.26 -27.39 -37.04
N THR A 500 38.96 -27.29 -38.34
CA THR A 500 39.85 -27.71 -39.41
C THR A 500 40.66 -26.51 -39.91
N ALA A 501 41.98 -26.63 -39.94
CA ALA A 501 42.83 -25.55 -40.43
C ALA A 501 42.63 -25.28 -41.92
N ALA A 502 42.71 -23.99 -42.29
CA ALA A 502 42.60 -23.55 -43.67
C ALA A 502 43.83 -23.94 -44.52
N THR A 503 44.99 -24.11 -43.89
CA THR A 503 46.23 -24.52 -44.54
C THR A 503 46.59 -25.94 -44.16
N ALA A 504 47.23 -26.62 -45.11
CA ALA A 504 47.86 -27.90 -44.82
C ALA A 504 48.98 -27.71 -43.79
N SER A 505 49.26 -28.77 -43.03
CA SER A 505 50.35 -28.83 -42.07
C SER A 505 51.68 -28.39 -42.66
N GLY A 506 52.40 -27.56 -41.90
CA GLY A 506 53.77 -27.15 -42.24
C GLY A 506 54.86 -28.09 -41.73
N PHE A 507 54.52 -29.14 -40.96
CA PHE A 507 55.47 -30.18 -40.52
C PHE A 507 56.17 -30.85 -41.69
#